data_AF-A0A7Y3G4H9-F1
#
_entry.id   AF-A0A7Y3G4H9-F1
#
_cell.length_a   1.000
_cell.length_b   1.000
_cell.length_c   1.000
_cell.angle_alpha   90.00
_cell.angle_beta   90.00
_cell.angle_gamma   90.00
#
_symmetry.space_group_name_H-M   'P 1'
#
loop_
_entity.id
_entity.type
_entity.pdbx_description
1 polymer ?
#
loop_
_entity_poly.entity_id
_entity_poly.type
_entity_poly.pdbx_seq_one_letter_code
_entity_poly.pdbx_strand_id
1 'polypeptide(L)' 'MKKKFWNSERVVSFSAMFISLLTLFIFIKQTNIIERQSRLSALPYLMVETSNNSEDNTFEIEIVNHGVGPAII' A
#
# COMPACT_ATOMS: atom_id res chain seq x y z
N MET A 1 -15.11 -51.46 2.97
CA MET A 1 -15.49 -50.31 3.83
C MET A 1 -14.73 -49.06 3.34
N LYS A 2 -15.41 -48.09 2.72
CA LYS A 2 -14.76 -46.86 2.20
C LYS A 2 -14.39 -45.96 3.39
N LYS A 3 -13.09 -45.76 3.64
CA LYS A 3 -12.58 -44.87 4.71
C LYS A 3 -13.04 -43.43 4.43
N LYS A 4 -13.96 -42.92 5.25
CA LYS A 4 -14.43 -41.53 5.21
C LYS A 4 -13.31 -40.65 5.77
N PHE A 5 -12.36 -40.27 4.91
CA PHE A 5 -11.14 -39.55 5.29
C PHE A 5 -11.40 -38.08 5.69
N TRP A 6 -12.60 -37.59 5.36
CA TRP A 6 -13.07 -36.23 5.58
C TRP A 6 -14.04 -36.20 6.75
N ASN A 7 -13.57 -35.67 7.87
CA ASN A 7 -14.38 -35.34 9.04
C ASN A 7 -14.54 -33.81 9.07
N SER A 8 -15.70 -33.28 9.44
CA SER A 8 -15.99 -31.83 9.35
C SER A 8 -14.96 -30.99 10.12
N GLU A 9 -14.47 -31.47 11.26
CA GLU A 9 -13.40 -30.81 12.02
C GLU A 9 -12.12 -30.60 11.19
N ARG A 10 -11.70 -31.58 10.38
CA ARG A 10 -10.48 -31.45 9.57
C ARG A 10 -10.63 -30.41 8.47
N VAL A 11 -11.83 -30.28 7.91
CA VAL A 11 -12.13 -29.24 6.90
C VAL A 11 -12.01 -27.86 7.52
N VAL A 12 -12.55 -27.69 8.73
CA VAL A 12 -12.51 -26.41 9.46
C VAL A 12 -11.08 -26.05 9.88
N SER A 13 -10.30 -27.01 10.40
CA SER A 13 -8.90 -26.74 10.73
C SER A 13 -8.06 -26.43 9.49
N PHE A 14 -8.30 -27.12 8.38
CA PHE A 14 -7.59 -26.86 7.13
C PHE A 14 -7.95 -25.49 6.54
N SER A 15 -9.23 -25.09 6.60
CA SER A 15 -9.65 -23.77 6.15
C SER A 15 -9.05 -22.66 7.01
N ALA A 16 -9.00 -22.83 8.33
CA ALA A 16 -8.35 -21.88 9.22
C ALA A 16 -6.86 -21.70 8.88
N MET A 17 -6.13 -22.80 8.66
CA MET A 17 -4.72 -22.76 8.22
C MET A 17 -4.56 -22.06 6.86
N PHE A 18 -5.45 -22.35 5.92
CA PHE A 18 -5.43 -21.74 4.60
C PHE A 18 -5.70 -20.23 4.66
N ILE A 19 -6.66 -19.79 5.48
CA ILE A 19 -6.94 -18.38 5.72
C ILE A 19 -5.71 -17.69 6.35
N SER A 20 -5.05 -18.32 7.33
CA SER A 20 -3.82 -17.76 7.93
C SER A 20 -2.71 -17.57 6.90
N LEU A 21 -2.52 -18.52 5.97
CA LEU A 21 -1.55 -18.40 4.88
C LEU A 21 -1.90 -17.27 3.91
N LEU A 22 -3.17 -17.13 3.55
CA LEU A 22 -3.65 -16.02 2.70
C LEU A 22 -3.42 -14.67 3.37
N THR A 23 -3.74 -14.55 4.67
CA THR A 23 -3.51 -13.32 5.44
C THR A 23 -2.02 -12.96 5.47
N LEU A 24 -1.14 -13.94 5.67
CA LEU A 24 0.30 -13.71 5.63
C LEU A 24 0.76 -13.22 4.24
N PHE A 25 0.25 -13.82 3.16
CA PHE A 25 0.56 -13.38 1.81
C PHE A 25 0.11 -11.95 1.54
N ILE A 26 -1.10 -11.59 1.98
CA ILE A 26 -1.62 -10.22 1.89
C ILE A 26 -0.73 -9.26 2.67
N PHE A 27 -0.34 -9.60 3.89
CA PHE A 27 0.55 -8.76 4.70
C PHE A 27 1.90 -8.53 4.03
N ILE A 28 2.53 -9.56 3.44
CA ILE A 28 3.78 -9.38 2.70
C ILE A 28 3.59 -8.36 1.56
N LYS A 29 2.48 -8.43 0.82
CA LYS A 29 2.19 -7.47 -0.25
C LYS A 29 1.94 -6.06 0.29
N GLN A 30 1.21 -5.93 1.38
CA GLN A 30 0.98 -4.64 2.04
C GLN A 30 2.28 -4.03 2.58
N THR A 31 3.14 -4.82 3.21
CA THR A 31 4.45 -4.37 3.72
C THR A 31 5.33 -3.83 2.60
N ASN A 32 5.39 -4.48 1.43
CA ASN A 32 6.16 -3.97 0.29
C ASN A 32 5.60 -2.63 -0.24
N ILE A 33 4.28 -2.44 -0.22
CA ILE A 33 3.66 -1.17 -0.62
C ILE A 33 3.97 -0.07 0.41
N ILE A 34 3.88 -0.39 1.70
CA ILE A 34 4.22 0.53 2.81
C ILE A 34 5.71 0.91 2.76
N GLU A 35 6.60 -0.03 2.49
CA GLU A 35 8.04 0.24 2.33
C GLU A 35 8.30 1.17 1.15
N ARG A 36 7.61 0.96 0.02
CA ARG A 36 7.73 1.86 -1.14
C ARG A 36 7.20 3.25 -0.84
N GLN A 37 6.05 3.37 -0.19
CA GLN A 37 5.50 4.66 0.23
C GLN A 37 6.41 5.34 1.27
N SER A 38 6.90 4.60 2.26
CA SER A 38 7.82 5.11 3.29
C SER A 38 9.14 5.59 2.68
N ARG A 39 9.71 4.87 1.69
CA ARG A 39 10.92 5.30 0.99
C ARG A 39 10.68 6.54 0.12
N LEU A 40 9.54 6.61 -0.58
CA LEU A 40 9.17 7.77 -1.37
C LEU A 40 8.86 8.99 -0.50
N SER A 41 8.26 8.78 0.67
CA SER A 41 8.10 9.83 1.67
C SER A 41 9.42 10.20 2.32
N ALA A 42 10.42 9.33 2.42
CA ALA A 42 11.72 9.68 3.01
C ALA A 42 12.67 10.38 2.02
N LEU A 43 12.53 10.15 0.71
CA LEU A 43 13.34 10.82 -0.30
C LEU A 43 12.69 12.16 -0.65
N PRO A 44 13.29 13.31 -0.32
CA PRO A 44 12.75 14.59 -0.74
C PRO A 44 12.85 14.72 -2.27
N TYR A 45 11.72 14.94 -2.93
CA TYR A 45 11.67 15.25 -4.35
C TYR A 45 10.78 16.48 -4.59
N LEU A 46 11.21 17.31 -5.53
CA LEU A 46 10.45 18.47 -5.98
C LEU A 46 9.47 18.03 -7.06
N MET A 47 8.19 18.30 -6.85
CA MET A 47 7.15 18.14 -7.86
C MET A 47 6.68 19.52 -8.29
N VAL A 48 6.52 19.69 -9.61
CA VAL A 48 5.89 20.88 -10.17
C VAL A 48 4.39 20.60 -10.26
N GLU A 49 3.61 21.32 -9.48
CA GLU A 49 2.15 21.24 -9.49
C GLU A 49 1.61 22.50 -10.16
N THR A 50 0.64 22.31 -11.05
CA THR A 50 -0.03 23.42 -11.72
C THR A 50 -1.47 23.46 -11.26
N SER A 51 -1.87 24.54 -10.59
CA SER A 51 -3.26 24.77 -10.21
C SER A 51 -3.84 25.85 -11.11
N ASN A 52 -5.11 25.68 -11.49
CA ASN A 52 -5.85 26.67 -12.27
C ASN A 52 -7.06 27.08 -11.45
N ASN A 53 -7.00 28.27 -10.87
CA ASN A 53 -8.14 28.84 -10.16
C ASN A 53 -9.03 29.56 -11.16
N SER A 54 -10.17 28.94 -11.47
CA SER A 54 -11.14 29.44 -12.46
C SER A 54 -11.93 30.64 -11.95
N GLU A 55 -11.93 30.91 -10.64
CA GLU A 55 -12.65 32.02 -10.02
C GLU A 55 -11.83 33.32 -10.09
N ASP A 56 -10.51 33.22 -9.91
CA ASP A 56 -9.57 34.35 -9.97
C ASP A 56 -8.82 34.49 -11.31
N ASN A 57 -9.06 33.58 -12.28
CA ASN A 57 -8.34 33.52 -13.58
C ASN A 57 -6.81 33.47 -13.42
N THR A 58 -6.32 32.88 -12.33
CA THR A 58 -4.90 32.75 -12.03
C THR A 58 -4.41 31.33 -12.32
N PHE A 59 -3.28 31.27 -13.03
CA PHE A 59 -2.53 30.04 -13.24
C PHE A 59 -1.33 30.05 -12.33
N GLU A 60 -1.29 29.11 -11.39
CA GLU A 60 -0.24 29.03 -10.38
C GLU A 60 0.63 27.79 -10.63
N ILE A 61 1.95 27.98 -10.54
CA ILE A 61 2.94 26.93 -10.64
C ILE A 61 3.63 26.85 -9.29
N GLU A 62 3.34 25.78 -8.55
CA GLU A 62 3.94 25.53 -7.25
C GLU A 62 5.05 24.49 -7.36
N ILE A 63 6.14 24.71 -6.64
CA ILE A 63 7.21 23.74 -6.46
C ILE A 63 7.04 23.16 -5.06
N VAL A 64 6.51 21.94 -4.98
CA VAL A 64 6.18 21.29 -3.71
C VAL A 64 7.21 20.21 -3.41
N ASN A 65 7.76 20.22 -2.19
CA ASN A 65 8.65 19.16 -1.71
C ASN A 65 7.83 18.06 -1.05
N HIS A 66 7.71 16.92 -1.73
CA HIS A 66 7.04 15.75 -1.21
C HIS A 66 8.06 14.79 -0.60
N GLY A 67 8.50 15.05 0.63
CA GLY A 67 9.34 14.13 1.39
C GLY A 67 9.68 14.63 2.81
N VAL A 68 10.22 13.73 3.64
CA VAL A 68 10.64 13.95 5.03
C VAL A 68 12.09 14.41 5.01
N GLY A 69 12.27 15.71 4.79
CA GLY A 69 13.58 16.36 4.73
C GLY A 69 13.59 17.56 3.77
N PRO A 70 14.61 18.43 3.82
CA PRO A 70 14.73 19.53 2.88
C PRO A 70 15.07 18.99 1.49
N ALA A 71 14.19 19.22 0.51
CA ALA A 71 14.58 19.10 -0.90
C ALA A 71 15.56 20.23 -1.21
N ILE A 72 16.73 19.88 -1.72
CA ILE A 72 17.75 20.83 -2.14
C ILE A 72 17.30 21.44 -3.47
N ILE A 73 17.17 22.76 -3.50
CA ILE A 73 16.84 23.60 -4.67
C ILE A 73 18.15 24.18 -5.22
#